data_AF-A0A4Q5TL85-F1
#
_entry.id   AF-A0A4Q5TL85-F1
#
_cell.length_a   1.000
_cell.length_b   1.000
_cell.length_c   1.000
_cell.angle_alpha   90.00
_cell.angle_beta   90.00
_cell.angle_gamma   90.00
#
_symmetry.space_group_name_H-M   'P 1'
#
loop_
_entity.id
_entity.type
_entity.pdbx_description
1 polymer ?
#
loop_
_entity_poly.entity_id
_entity_poly.type
_entity_poly.pdbx_seq_one_letter_code
_entity_poly.pdbx_strand_id
1 'polypeptide(L)' 'MADYRLTTEDGDVVAERSLEHDQAAVAWRSSHPFEGPSAGEGRGLRLERHTDRGWTRLDPLGTAETT' A
#
# COMPACT_ATOMS: atom_id res chain seq x y z
N MET A 1 -2.61 3.26 -16.22
CA MET A 1 -2.79 3.71 -14.83
C MET A 1 -3.44 2.59 -14.05
N ALA A 2 -2.99 2.35 -12.83
CA ALA A 2 -3.56 1.34 -11.93
C ALA A 2 -4.04 2.03 -10.65
N ASP A 3 -5.09 1.47 -10.04
CA ASP A 3 -5.61 1.97 -8.78
C ASP A 3 -4.83 1.35 -7.63
N TYR A 4 -4.43 2.19 -6.69
CA TYR A 4 -3.72 1.78 -5.49
C TYR A 4 -4.48 2.25 -4.27
N ARG A 5 -4.39 1.47 -3.20
CA ARG A 5 -4.90 1.87 -1.90
C ARG A 5 -3.88 1.59 -0.82
N LEU A 6 -3.91 2.44 0.20
CA LEU A 6 -3.18 2.25 1.44
C LEU A 6 -4.18 1.72 2.47
N THR A 7 -3.90 0.56 3.04
CA THR A 7 -4.71 -0.04 4.09
C THR A 7 -3.94 -0.13 5.40
N THR A 8 -4.65 -0.09 6.52
CA THR A 8 -4.08 -0.46 7.83
C THR A 8 -3.92 -1.99 7.90
N GLU A 9 -3.29 -2.48 8.96
CA GLU A 9 -3.25 -3.93 9.20
C GLU A 9 -4.62 -4.57 9.40
N ASP A 10 -5.59 -3.79 9.91
CA ASP A 10 -6.97 -4.22 10.16
C ASP A 10 -7.78 -4.32 8.85
N GLY A 11 -7.26 -3.72 7.76
CA GLY A 11 -7.93 -3.68 6.46
C GLY A 11 -8.69 -2.38 6.19
N ASP A 12 -8.64 -1.40 7.10
CA ASP A 12 -9.21 -0.07 6.86
C ASP A 12 -8.47 0.63 5.73
N VAL A 13 -9.22 1.16 4.77
CA VAL A 13 -8.67 1.97 3.68
C VAL A 13 -8.39 3.37 4.19
N VAL A 14 -7.12 3.76 4.17
CA VAL A 14 -6.63 5.07 4.61
C VAL A 14 -6.62 6.07 3.45
N ALA A 15 -6.23 5.61 2.27
CA ALA A 15 -6.19 6.45 1.08
C ALA A 15 -6.26 5.61 -0.19
N GLU A 16 -6.83 6.18 -1.25
CA GLU A 16 -6.89 5.58 -2.58
C GLU A 16 -6.36 6.57 -3.61
N ARG A 17 -5.57 6.08 -4.58
CA ARG A 17 -5.01 6.90 -5.63
C ARG A 17 -4.67 6.08 -6.87
N SER A 18 -5.03 6.59 -8.04
CA SER A 18 -4.61 6.02 -9.32
C SER A 18 -3.21 6.54 -9.68
N LEU A 19 -2.27 5.64 -9.94
CA LEU A 19 -0.87 5.96 -10.24
C LEU A 19 -0.40 5.20 -11.49
N GLU A 20 0.66 5.68 -12.11
CA GLU A 20 1.17 5.11 -13.36
C GLU A 20 2.03 3.86 -13.15
N HIS A 21 2.81 3.82 -12.07
CA HIS A 21 3.79 2.77 -11.78
C HIS A 21 3.82 2.39 -10.29
N ASP A 22 4.18 1.15 -10.00
CA ASP A 22 4.24 0.62 -8.63
C ASP A 22 5.25 1.41 -7.75
N GLN A 23 6.35 1.89 -8.34
CA GLN A 23 7.33 2.73 -7.64
C GLN A 23 6.73 4.07 -7.17
N ALA A 24 5.83 4.67 -7.96
CA ALA A 24 5.12 5.88 -7.55
C ALA A 24 4.21 5.58 -6.35
N ALA A 25 3.62 4.39 -6.30
CA ALA A 25 2.78 3.93 -5.20
C ALA A 25 3.60 3.64 -3.93
N VAL A 26 4.81 3.10 -4.06
CA VAL A 26 5.75 2.93 -2.93
C VAL A 26 6.17 4.28 -2.36
N ALA A 27 6.56 5.23 -3.22
CA ALA A 27 6.91 6.58 -2.78
C ALA A 27 5.72 7.29 -2.12
N TRP A 28 4.51 7.08 -2.66
CA TRP A 28 3.27 7.59 -2.09
C TRP A 28 3.01 7.02 -0.69
N ARG A 29 3.16 5.70 -0.48
CA ARG A 29 3.07 5.07 0.85
C ARG A 29 4.09 5.67 1.82
N SER A 30 5.35 5.76 1.43
CA SER A 30 6.41 6.30 2.29
C SER A 30 6.20 7.77 2.64
N SER A 31 5.45 8.52 1.83
CA SER A 31 5.08 9.91 2.10
C SER A 31 3.85 10.06 3.01
N HIS A 32 3.18 8.95 3.36
CA HIS A 32 2.06 8.95 4.30
C HIS A 32 2.57 8.53 5.68
N PRO A 33 2.81 9.47 6.60
CA PRO A 33 3.17 9.12 7.96
C PRO A 33 2.02 8.34 8.59
N PHE A 34 2.29 7.11 9.05
CA PHE A 34 1.30 6.33 9.80
C PHE A 34 1.28 6.82 11.25
N GLU A 35 0.29 7.64 11.60
CA GLU A 35 0.03 8.07 12.98
C GLU A 35 -0.72 6.98 13.76
N GLY A 36 -0.11 5.80 13.91
CA GLY A 36 -0.64 4.71 14.74
C GLY A 36 0.04 4.63 16.11
N PRO A 37 -0.63 4.09 17.15
CA PRO A 37 -0.13 4.10 18.53
C PRO A 37 1.12 3.25 18.81
N SER A 38 1.81 2.72 17.79
CA SER A 38 3.12 2.10 17.97
C SER A 38 3.90 2.14 16.66
N ALA A 39 4.91 3.00 16.61
CA ALA A 39 6.07 2.86 15.73
C ALA A 39 6.94 1.66 16.16
N GLY A 40 6.31 0.49 16.35
CA GLY A 40 6.99 -0.77 16.56
C GLY A 40 7.27 -1.38 15.19
N GLU A 41 8.51 -1.84 15.01
CA GLU A 41 9.03 -2.45 13.78
C GLU A 41 7.98 -3.30 13.07
N GLY A 42 7.45 -2.80 11.94
CA GLY A 42 6.51 -3.53 11.09
C GLY A 42 5.08 -2.96 10.94
N ARG A 43 4.64 -1.99 11.75
CA ARG A 43 3.28 -1.41 11.65
C ARG A 43 3.19 -0.25 10.65
N GLY A 44 3.48 -0.52 9.38
CA GLY A 44 3.31 0.44 8.28
C GLY A 44 1.99 0.24 7.53
N LEU A 45 1.56 1.24 6.76
CA LEU A 45 0.47 1.10 5.80
C LEU A 45 0.77 -0.04 4.81
N ARG A 46 -0.20 -0.90 4.54
CA ARG A 46 -0.12 -1.90 3.46
C ARG A 46 -0.45 -1.21 2.15
N LEU A 47 0.33 -1.49 1.11
CA LEU A 47 0.04 -0.99 -0.23
C LEU A 47 -0.64 -2.11 -1.01
N GLU A 48 -1.79 -1.83 -1.57
CA GLU A 48 -2.49 -2.76 -2.45
C GLU A 48 -2.72 -2.12 -3.81
N ARG A 49 -2.64 -2.96 -4.85
CA ARG A 49 -2.91 -2.58 -6.23
C ARG A 49 -4.14 -3.32 -6.73
N HIS A 50 -5.01 -2.62 -7.42
CA HIS A 50 -6.16 -3.21 -8.09
C HIS A 50 -5.70 -3.97 -9.34
N THR A 51 -6.06 -5.25 -9.40
CA THR A 51 -5.79 -6.15 -10.52
C THR A 51 -7.10 -6.78 -10.98
N ASP A 52 -7.07 -7.52 -12.09
CA ASP A 52 -8.23 -8.29 -12.58
C ASP A 52 -8.74 -9.33 -11.56
N ARG A 53 -7.87 -9.79 -10.65
CA ARG A 53 -8.22 -10.71 -9.54
C ARG A 53 -8.65 -9.99 -8.27
N GLY A 54 -8.79 -8.67 -8.30
CA GLY A 54 -9.06 -7.80 -7.14
C GLY A 54 -7.80 -7.14 -6.59
N TRP A 55 -7.88 -6.67 -5.35
CA TRP A 55 -6.79 -5.99 -4.66
C TRP A 55 -5.69 -6.97 -4.26
N THR A 56 -4.49 -6.77 -4.81
CA THR A 56 -3.31 -7.57 -4.50
C THR A 56 -2.34 -6.72 -3.69
N ARG A 57 -1.84 -7.28 -2.58
CA ARG A 57 -0.85 -6.63 -1.75
C ARG A 57 0.50 -6.53 -2.47
N LEU A 58 1.11 -5.36 -2.36
CA LEU A 58 2.47 -5.10 -2.79
C LEU A 58 3.43 -5.11 -1.59
N ASP A 59 4.60 -5.70 -1.80
CA ASP A 59 5.71 -5.70 -0.88
C ASP A 59 6.22 -4.28 -0.55
N PRO A 60 7.11 -4.15 0.45
CA PRO A 60 7.80 -2.90 0.73
C PRO A 60 8.48 -2.27 -0.49
N LEU A 61 8.91 -3.07 -1.45
CA LEU A 61 9.58 -2.62 -2.68
C LEU A 61 8.63 -2.33 -3.85
N GLY A 62 7.31 -2.52 -3.68
CA GLY A 62 6.32 -2.33 -4.74
C GLY A 62 6.20 -3.50 -5.72
N THR A 63 6.85 -4.63 -5.44
CA THR A 63 6.62 -5.88 -6.15
C THR A 63 5.34 -6.54 -5.63
N ALA A 64 4.58 -7.21 -6.49
CA ALA A 64 3.49 -8.05 -6.02
C ALA A 64 4.07 -9.15 -5.12
N GLU A 65 3.47 -9.35 -3.95
CA GLU A 65 3.90 -10.39 -3.02
C GLU A 65 3.60 -11.75 -3.68
N THR A 66 4.65 -12.39 -4.22
CA THR A 66 4.55 -13.74 -4.80
C THR A 66 4.37 -14.74 -3.67
N THR A 67 3.12 -15.05 -3.33
CA THR A 67 2.73 -16.27 -2.60
C THR A 67 2.76 -17.47 -3.54
#